data_AF-A0A946RDS8-F1
#
_entry.id   AF-A0A946RDS8-F1
#
_cell.length_a   1.000
_cell.length_b   1.000
_cell.length_c   1.000
_cell.angle_alpha   90.00
_cell.angle_beta   90.00
_cell.angle_gamma   90.00
#
_symmetry.space_group_name_H-M   'P 1'
#
loop_
_entity.id
_entity.type
_entity.pdbx_description
1 polymer ?
#
loop_
_entity_poly.entity_id
_entity_poly.type
_entity_poly.pdbx_seq_one_letter_code
_entity_poly.pdbx_strand_id
1 'polypeptide(L)'
;YVISALDFAKEMGAKTVYLVTNPNPYKMTIVDVTIHANTGPEIVTGSTRMKAGTATKMILNMISTTTMIKLGKVYGNLMVDLMAVNEKLVDRGTRIISQITGLDYESAKAKLFEAEKSVKIAIVMEKLNCSFEAAKNALKNENGFLRKIINT
;
A
#
# COMPACT_ATOMS: atom_id res chain seq x y z
N TYR A 1 -20.33 17.51 10.97
CA TYR A 1 -19.09 16.77 11.29
C TYR A 1 -18.07 16.86 10.16
N VAL A 2 -18.22 16.11 9.04
CA VAL A 2 -17.19 16.04 7.98
C VAL A 2 -16.79 17.40 7.42
N ILE A 3 -17.75 18.27 7.11
CA ILE A 3 -17.47 19.60 6.55
C ILE A 3 -16.66 20.46 7.50
N SER A 4 -17.06 20.56 8.77
CA SER A 4 -16.31 21.32 9.77
C SER A 4 -14.86 20.81 9.94
N ALA A 5 -14.65 19.49 9.82
CA ALA A 5 -13.30 18.92 9.86
C ALA A 5 -12.48 19.27 8.61
N LEU A 6 -13.11 19.31 7.42
CA LEU A 6 -12.46 19.73 6.17
C LEU A 6 -12.12 21.23 6.19
N ASP A 7 -13.04 22.06 6.68
CA ASP A 7 -12.85 23.52 6.82
C ASP A 7 -11.64 23.80 7.73
N PHE A 8 -11.62 23.18 8.92
CA PHE A 8 -10.51 23.31 9.86
C PHE A 8 -9.19 22.77 9.30
N ALA A 9 -9.19 21.60 8.65
CA ALA A 9 -7.99 21.04 8.04
C ALA A 9 -7.40 21.99 6.98
N LYS A 10 -8.26 22.68 6.22
CA LYS A 10 -7.85 23.66 5.23
C LYS A 10 -7.30 24.95 5.85
N GLU A 11 -7.93 25.45 6.91
CA GLU A 11 -7.41 26.57 7.70
C GLU A 11 -5.99 26.28 8.23
N MET A 12 -5.73 25.02 8.61
CA MET A 12 -4.41 24.55 9.04
C MET A 12 -3.43 24.28 7.88
N GLY A 13 -3.83 24.51 6.63
CA GLY A 13 -2.99 24.31 5.44
C GLY A 13 -2.82 22.86 4.99
N ALA A 14 -3.59 21.91 5.54
CA ALA A 14 -3.56 20.52 5.10
C ALA A 14 -4.23 20.34 3.73
N LYS A 15 -3.77 19.34 2.97
CA LYS A 15 -4.46 18.91 1.75
C LYS A 15 -5.76 18.19 2.08
N THR A 16 -6.83 18.60 1.43
CA THR A 16 -8.19 18.15 1.73
C THR A 16 -8.83 17.43 0.55
N VAL A 17 -9.48 16.30 0.83
CA VAL A 17 -10.24 15.53 -0.16
C VAL A 17 -11.64 15.28 0.38
N TYR A 18 -12.67 15.60 -0.41
CA TYR A 18 -14.06 15.32 -0.06
C TYR A 18 -14.62 14.20 -0.95
N LEU A 19 -14.91 13.04 -0.36
CA LEU A 19 -15.55 11.91 -1.03
C LEU A 19 -17.06 11.95 -0.78
N VAL A 20 -17.84 12.05 -1.85
CA VAL A 20 -19.30 12.04 -1.81
C VAL A 20 -19.86 11.02 -2.78
N THR A 21 -20.87 10.27 -2.34
CA THR A 21 -21.56 9.28 -3.17
C THR A 21 -22.94 9.74 -3.65
N ASN A 22 -23.40 10.89 -3.15
CA ASN A 22 -24.63 11.53 -3.57
C ASN A 22 -24.31 12.51 -4.72
N PRO A 23 -25.04 12.45 -5.86
CA PRO A 23 -24.87 13.41 -6.95
C PRO A 23 -25.13 14.86 -6.52
N ASN A 24 -26.02 15.08 -5.55
CA ASN A 24 -26.36 16.39 -5.00
C ASN A 24 -26.18 16.37 -3.47
N PRO A 25 -24.94 16.48 -2.97
CA PRO A 25 -24.70 16.49 -1.54
C PRO A 25 -25.38 17.71 -0.89
N TYR A 26 -25.97 17.50 0.29
CA TYR A 26 -26.71 18.53 1.03
C TYR A 26 -25.90 19.80 1.28
N LYS A 27 -24.58 19.67 1.48
CA LYS A 27 -23.68 20.79 1.68
C LYS A 27 -22.35 20.50 1.01
N MET A 28 -21.86 21.49 0.27
CA MET A 28 -20.51 21.48 -0.30
C MET A 28 -19.56 22.29 0.58
N THR A 29 -18.28 21.98 0.50
CA THR A 29 -17.22 22.82 1.04
C THR A 29 -16.04 22.89 0.09
N ILE A 30 -15.21 23.93 0.24
CA ILE A 30 -14.05 24.18 -0.60
C ILE A 30 -12.92 23.24 -0.17
N VAL A 31 -12.66 22.19 -0.94
CA VAL A 31 -11.52 21.27 -0.76
C VAL A 31 -10.55 21.36 -1.93
N ASP A 32 -9.36 20.75 -1.80
CA ASP A 32 -8.41 20.65 -2.93
C ASP A 32 -8.93 19.69 -4.02
N VAL A 33 -9.54 18.58 -3.60
CA VAL A 33 -10.07 17.55 -4.52
C VAL A 33 -11.42 17.06 -4.04
N THR A 34 -12.39 16.99 -4.94
CA THR A 34 -13.70 16.38 -4.66
C THR A 34 -13.83 15.11 -5.50
N ILE A 35 -14.14 13.98 -4.84
CA ILE A 35 -14.39 12.69 -5.49
C ILE A 35 -15.90 12.44 -5.46
N HIS A 36 -16.54 12.52 -6.62
CA HIS A 36 -17.96 12.21 -6.80
C HIS A 36 -18.14 10.79 -7.31
N ALA A 37 -18.71 9.92 -6.49
CA ALA A 37 -19.00 8.53 -6.84
C ALA A 37 -20.51 8.28 -6.80
N ASN A 38 -21.22 8.71 -7.84
CA ASN A 38 -22.67 8.56 -7.90
C ASN A 38 -23.09 7.08 -7.94
N THR A 39 -23.61 6.58 -6.82
CA THR A 39 -24.08 5.19 -6.70
C THR A 39 -25.57 5.00 -7.01
N GLY A 40 -26.30 6.09 -7.25
CA GLY A 40 -27.76 6.11 -7.39
C GLY A 40 -28.51 5.71 -6.09
N PRO A 41 -29.85 5.59 -6.16
CA PRO A 41 -30.68 5.21 -5.02
C PRO A 41 -30.34 3.82 -4.49
N GLU A 42 -30.34 3.65 -3.17
CA GLU A 42 -30.13 2.35 -2.54
C GLU A 42 -31.39 1.47 -2.65
N ILE A 43 -31.21 0.15 -2.70
CA ILE A 43 -32.33 -0.81 -2.76
C ILE A 43 -33.20 -0.74 -1.49
N VAL A 44 -32.56 -0.52 -0.34
CA VAL A 44 -33.24 -0.12 0.90
C VAL A 44 -33.04 1.38 1.03
N THR A 45 -34.12 2.16 0.88
CA THR A 45 -34.08 3.62 0.91
C THR A 45 -33.28 4.13 2.11
N GLY A 46 -32.23 4.91 1.83
CA GLY A 46 -31.36 5.51 2.85
C GLY A 46 -30.29 4.59 3.45
N SER A 47 -30.24 3.29 3.11
CA SER A 47 -29.23 2.36 3.65
C SER A 47 -27.88 2.50 2.92
N THR A 48 -27.22 3.63 3.11
CA THR A 48 -25.95 3.98 2.43
C THR A 48 -24.77 3.08 2.78
N ARG A 49 -24.89 2.20 3.79
CA ARG A 49 -23.91 1.13 4.05
C ARG A 49 -23.76 0.13 2.89
N MET A 50 -24.69 0.15 1.92
CA MET A 50 -24.74 -0.76 0.78
C MET A 50 -23.84 -0.28 -0.37
N LYS A 51 -24.40 0.30 -1.46
CA LYS A 51 -23.61 0.68 -2.64
C LYS A 51 -22.66 1.83 -2.31
N ALA A 52 -23.13 2.86 -1.60
CA ALA A 52 -22.29 3.99 -1.21
C ALA A 52 -21.11 3.57 -0.29
N GLY A 53 -21.37 2.68 0.67
CA GLY A 53 -20.33 2.11 1.53
C GLY A 53 -19.32 1.27 0.75
N THR A 54 -19.79 0.45 -0.20
CA THR A 54 -18.93 -0.35 -1.09
C THR A 54 -18.06 0.54 -1.99
N ALA A 55 -18.64 1.58 -2.59
CA ALA A 55 -17.90 2.56 -3.39
C ALA A 55 -16.82 3.26 -2.57
N THR A 56 -17.17 3.71 -1.35
CA THR A 56 -16.22 4.33 -0.42
C THR A 56 -15.05 3.40 -0.12
N LYS A 57 -15.31 2.13 0.20
CA LYS A 57 -14.26 1.12 0.43
C LYS A 57 -13.34 0.96 -0.78
N MET A 58 -13.90 0.85 -1.99
CA MET A 58 -13.10 0.68 -3.20
C MET A 58 -12.19 1.89 -3.44
N ILE A 59 -12.71 3.11 -3.29
CA ILE A 59 -11.94 4.34 -3.47
C ILE A 59 -10.82 4.46 -2.43
N LEU A 60 -11.11 4.20 -1.15
CA LEU A 60 -10.08 4.24 -0.10
C LEU A 60 -9.00 3.16 -0.31
N ASN A 61 -9.39 1.97 -0.79
CA ASN A 61 -8.45 0.93 -1.18
C ASN A 61 -7.57 1.38 -2.36
N MET A 62 -8.14 2.05 -3.37
CA MET A 62 -7.37 2.59 -4.50
C MET A 62 -6.37 3.65 -4.06
N ILE A 63 -6.79 4.60 -3.22
CA ILE A 63 -5.92 5.67 -2.70
C ILE A 63 -4.74 5.06 -1.92
N SER A 64 -5.03 4.22 -0.93
CA SER A 64 -3.99 3.63 -0.08
C SER A 64 -3.06 2.70 -0.88
N THR A 65 -3.61 1.82 -1.71
CA THR A 65 -2.81 0.86 -2.50
C THR A 65 -1.93 1.59 -3.52
N THR A 66 -2.47 2.55 -4.27
CA THR A 66 -1.70 3.33 -5.25
C THR A 66 -0.60 4.14 -4.58
N THR A 67 -0.89 4.73 -3.41
CA THR A 67 0.11 5.44 -2.61
C THR A 67 1.26 4.50 -2.23
N MET A 68 0.95 3.32 -1.69
CA MET A 68 1.99 2.35 -1.30
C MET A 68 2.81 1.83 -2.49
N ILE A 69 2.19 1.65 -3.66
CA ILE A 69 2.91 1.33 -4.90
C ILE A 69 3.89 2.46 -5.25
N LYS A 70 3.43 3.72 -5.23
CA LYS A 70 4.28 4.89 -5.53
C LYS A 70 5.39 5.10 -4.50
N LEU A 71 5.26 4.57 -3.28
CA LEU A 71 6.28 4.60 -2.23
C LEU A 71 7.24 3.38 -2.28
N GLY A 72 7.21 2.58 -3.35
CA GLY A 72 8.14 1.44 -3.52
C GLY A 72 7.85 0.25 -2.61
N LYS A 73 6.64 0.15 -2.05
CA LYS A 73 6.25 -0.97 -1.16
C LYS A 73 5.89 -2.25 -1.92
N VAL A 74 5.74 -2.13 -3.24
CA VAL A 74 5.35 -3.19 -4.17
C VAL A 74 6.41 -3.30 -5.28
N TYR A 75 6.71 -4.53 -5.71
CA TYR A 75 7.57 -4.81 -6.88
C TYR A 75 6.79 -5.69 -7.86
N GLY A 76 6.59 -5.20 -9.09
CA GLY A 76 5.60 -5.80 -9.98
C GLY A 76 4.21 -5.75 -9.34
N ASN A 77 3.65 -6.91 -9.05
CA ASN A 77 2.40 -7.08 -8.29
C ASN A 77 2.61 -7.71 -6.90
N LEU A 78 3.85 -7.83 -6.44
CA LEU A 78 4.23 -8.49 -5.20
C LEU A 78 4.43 -7.47 -4.06
N MET A 79 3.79 -7.71 -2.92
CA MET A 79 3.96 -6.91 -1.71
C MET A 79 5.27 -7.29 -1.02
N VAL A 80 6.36 -6.60 -1.41
CA VAL A 80 7.72 -6.90 -0.94
C VAL A 80 8.07 -6.23 0.38
N ASP A 81 7.38 -5.15 0.76
CA ASP A 81 7.56 -4.49 2.07
C ASP A 81 6.79 -5.22 3.18
N LEU A 82 7.12 -6.49 3.37
CA LEU A 82 6.45 -7.42 4.26
C LEU A 82 7.42 -7.94 5.33
N MET A 83 6.96 -7.91 6.59
CA MET A 83 7.60 -8.62 7.70
C MET A 83 6.85 -9.94 7.98
N ALA A 84 7.57 -11.05 8.01
CA ALA A 84 7.00 -12.38 8.22
C ALA A 84 6.74 -12.69 9.71
N VAL A 85 5.72 -12.04 10.29
CA VAL A 85 5.42 -12.11 11.74
C VAL A 85 4.56 -13.32 12.16
N ASN A 86 4.07 -14.11 11.21
CA ASN A 86 3.32 -15.35 11.47
C ASN A 86 3.57 -16.35 10.34
N GLU A 87 3.18 -17.61 10.55
CA GLU A 87 3.45 -18.70 9.60
C GLU A 87 2.91 -18.45 8.19
N LYS A 88 1.70 -17.87 8.07
CA LYS A 88 1.13 -17.47 6.77
C LYS A 88 2.01 -16.44 6.05
N LEU A 89 2.56 -15.47 6.78
CA LEU A 89 3.44 -14.45 6.21
C LEU A 89 4.85 -14.97 5.96
N VAL A 90 5.31 -15.98 6.71
CA VAL A 90 6.54 -16.72 6.40
C VAL A 90 6.38 -17.45 5.07
N ASP A 91 5.34 -18.27 4.88
CA ASP A 91 5.10 -18.97 3.61
C ASP A 91 4.97 -17.98 2.43
N ARG A 92 4.16 -16.93 2.58
CA ARG A 92 4.02 -15.89 1.55
C ARG A 92 5.36 -15.20 1.25
N GLY A 93 6.10 -14.81 2.28
CA GLY A 93 7.39 -14.12 2.12
C GLY A 93 8.41 -14.99 1.40
N THR A 94 8.52 -16.26 1.80
CA THR A 94 9.39 -17.25 1.14
C THR A 94 9.04 -17.42 -0.34
N ARG A 95 7.74 -17.55 -0.69
CA ARG A 95 7.31 -17.64 -2.09
C ARG A 95 7.68 -16.41 -2.91
N ILE A 96 7.52 -15.21 -2.33
CA ILE A 96 7.90 -13.95 -3.00
C ILE A 96 9.41 -13.91 -3.25
N ILE A 97 10.23 -14.29 -2.27
CA ILE A 97 11.69 -14.35 -2.42
C ILE A 97 12.05 -15.33 -3.54
N SER A 98 11.58 -16.58 -3.45
CA SER A 98 11.80 -17.62 -4.45
C SER A 98 11.40 -17.16 -5.86
N GLN A 99 10.23 -16.54 -6.02
CA GLN A 99 9.74 -16.05 -7.31
C GLN A 99 10.65 -14.95 -7.92
N ILE A 100 11.23 -14.07 -7.10
CA ILE A 100 12.07 -12.97 -7.58
C ILE A 100 13.53 -13.41 -7.76
N THR A 101 14.05 -14.24 -6.85
CA THR A 101 15.47 -14.62 -6.84
C THR A 101 15.77 -15.84 -7.69
N GLY A 102 14.83 -16.77 -7.82
CA GLY A 102 15.02 -18.07 -8.44
C GLY A 102 15.46 -19.18 -7.48
N LEU A 103 15.62 -18.87 -6.18
CA LEU A 103 15.92 -19.86 -5.15
C LEU A 103 14.79 -20.88 -4.99
N ASP A 104 15.13 -22.11 -4.60
CA ASP A 104 14.15 -23.06 -4.08
C ASP A 104 13.54 -22.56 -2.77
N TYR A 105 12.44 -23.19 -2.35
CA TYR A 105 11.67 -22.75 -1.19
C TYR A 105 12.47 -22.77 0.11
N GLU A 106 13.27 -23.80 0.36
CA GLU A 106 14.03 -23.91 1.62
C GLU A 106 15.18 -22.90 1.67
N SER A 107 15.90 -22.71 0.55
CA SER A 107 16.92 -21.66 0.43
C SER A 107 16.32 -20.26 0.60
N ALA A 108 15.17 -19.98 -0.02
CA ALA A 108 14.47 -18.71 0.14
C ALA A 108 14.00 -18.47 1.59
N LYS A 109 13.56 -19.54 2.27
CA LYS A 109 13.14 -19.48 3.67
C LYS A 109 14.32 -19.20 4.58
N ALA A 110 15.45 -19.87 4.39
CA ALA A 110 16.69 -19.59 5.12
C ALA A 110 17.10 -18.12 4.94
N LYS A 111 17.09 -17.62 3.70
CA LYS A 111 17.40 -16.21 3.38
C LYS A 111 16.45 -15.22 4.08
N LEU A 112 15.16 -15.56 4.17
CA LEU A 112 14.17 -14.76 4.90
C LEU A 112 14.54 -14.63 6.39
N PHE A 113 15.00 -15.70 7.03
CA PHE A 113 15.41 -15.66 8.44
C PHE A 113 16.74 -14.93 8.66
N GLU A 114 17.71 -15.09 7.75
CA GLU A 114 18.95 -14.28 7.73
C GLU A 114 18.65 -12.79 7.61
N ALA A 115 17.60 -12.44 6.86
CA ALA A 115 17.14 -11.06 6.68
C ALA A 115 16.20 -10.55 7.79
N GLU A 116 16.26 -11.14 8.99
CA GLU A 116 15.40 -10.80 10.13
C GLU A 116 13.90 -10.77 9.78
N LYS A 117 13.45 -11.71 8.92
CA LYS A 117 12.07 -11.85 8.46
C LYS A 117 11.59 -10.70 7.55
N SER A 118 12.49 -9.88 7.02
CA SER A 118 12.18 -8.86 6.01
C SER A 118 12.34 -9.41 4.59
N VAL A 119 11.22 -9.49 3.86
CA VAL A 119 11.21 -9.99 2.48
C VAL A 119 12.06 -9.12 1.56
N LYS A 120 11.93 -7.80 1.67
CA LYS A 120 12.65 -6.86 0.81
C LYS A 120 14.16 -6.94 1.01
N ILE A 121 14.62 -7.07 2.26
CA ILE A 121 16.06 -7.21 2.55
C ILE A 121 16.58 -8.56 2.05
N ALA A 122 15.85 -9.65 2.27
CA ALA A 122 16.23 -10.98 1.78
C ALA A 122 16.48 -11.00 0.27
N ILE A 123 15.60 -10.36 -0.51
CA ILE A 123 15.75 -10.26 -1.96
C ILE A 123 17.04 -9.51 -2.34
N VAL A 124 17.35 -8.39 -1.66
CA VAL A 124 18.54 -7.60 -1.96
C VAL A 124 19.82 -8.35 -1.56
N MET A 125 19.83 -8.97 -0.39
CA MET A 125 20.96 -9.80 0.07
C MET A 125 21.28 -10.88 -0.96
N GLU A 126 20.25 -11.56 -1.49
CA GLU A 126 20.42 -12.60 -2.49
C GLU A 126 20.88 -12.05 -3.84
N LYS A 127 20.21 -11.02 -4.38
CA LYS A 127 20.52 -10.50 -5.72
C LYS A 127 21.88 -9.80 -5.80
N LEU A 128 22.35 -9.20 -4.71
CA LEU A 128 23.64 -8.51 -4.66
C LEU A 128 24.73 -9.33 -3.96
N ASN A 129 24.41 -10.53 -3.49
CA ASN A 129 25.30 -11.37 -2.68
C ASN A 129 25.98 -10.57 -1.55
N CYS A 130 25.18 -9.85 -0.75
CA CYS A 130 25.69 -8.91 0.26
C CYS A 130 25.15 -9.20 1.66
N SER A 131 25.80 -8.61 2.67
CA SER A 131 25.37 -8.72 4.06
C SER A 131 24.04 -7.99 4.31
N PHE A 132 23.39 -8.31 5.43
CA PHE A 132 22.17 -7.65 5.90
C PHE A 132 22.33 -6.12 5.96
N GLU A 133 23.40 -5.63 6.60
CA GLU A 133 23.65 -4.19 6.73
C GLU A 133 23.90 -3.52 5.39
N ALA A 134 24.62 -4.18 4.48
CA ALA A 134 24.81 -3.67 3.11
C ALA A 134 23.48 -3.58 2.36
N ALA A 135 22.64 -4.61 2.44
CA ALA A 135 21.31 -4.63 1.81
C ALA A 135 20.38 -3.54 2.38
N LYS A 136 20.40 -3.35 3.70
CA LYS A 136 19.64 -2.30 4.39
C LYS A 136 20.08 -0.90 3.96
N ASN A 137 21.39 -0.68 3.84
CA ASN A 137 21.94 0.59 3.36
C ASN A 137 21.62 0.84 1.88
N ALA A 138 21.72 -0.18 1.01
CA ALA A 138 21.33 -0.07 -0.40
C ALA A 138 19.85 0.32 -0.54
N LEU A 139 18.97 -0.31 0.24
CA LEU A 139 17.55 0.05 0.28
C LEU A 139 17.33 1.47 0.76
N LYS A 140 18.04 1.92 1.80
CA LYS A 140 17.94 3.29 2.30
C LYS A 140 18.36 4.31 1.25
N ASN A 141 19.47 4.07 0.55
CA ASN A 141 20.00 4.97 -0.48
C ASN A 141 19.02 5.14 -1.65
N GLU A 142 18.27 4.09 -2.00
CA GLU A 142 17.26 4.11 -3.06
C GLU A 142 15.83 4.36 -2.54
N ASN A 143 15.66 4.95 -1.36
CA ASN A 143 14.34 5.25 -0.75
C ASN A 143 13.39 4.03 -0.68
N GLY A 144 13.95 2.83 -0.56
CA GLY A 144 13.22 1.57 -0.46
C GLY A 144 12.70 1.01 -1.78
N PHE A 145 13.07 1.60 -2.93
CA PHE A 145 12.66 1.15 -4.26
C PHE A 145 13.50 -0.03 -4.74
N LEU A 146 12.99 -1.24 -4.52
CA LEU A 146 13.65 -2.48 -4.90
C LEU A 146 14.08 -2.53 -6.38
N ARG A 147 13.23 -2.01 -7.29
CA ARG A 147 13.51 -2.02 -8.74
C ARG A 147 14.80 -1.29 -9.13
N LYS A 148 15.19 -0.25 -8.38
CA LYS A 148 16.42 0.51 -8.65
C LYS A 148 17.70 -0.21 -8.22
N ILE A 149 17.56 -1.29 -7.45
CA ILE A 149 18.66 -2.02 -6.85
C ILE A 149 18.97 -3.30 -7.64
N ILE A 150 17.92 -4.04 -8.03
CA ILE A 150 18.08 -5.40 -8.57
C ILE A 150 17.89 -5.52 -10.09
N ASN A 151 17.51 -4.44 -10.79
CA ASN A 151 17.31 -4.42 -12.25
C ASN A 151 18.26 -3.44 -12.96
N THR A 152 19.43 -3.21 -12.37
CA THR A 152 20.53 -2.47 -13.00
C THR A 152 21.39 -3.45 -13.79
#